data_AF-A0A059BLL4-F1
#
_entry.id   AF-A0A059BLL4-F1
#
_cell.length_a   1.000
_cell.length_b   1.000
_cell.length_c   1.000
_cell.angle_alpha   90.00
_cell.angle_beta   90.00
_cell.angle_gamma   90.00
#
_symmetry.space_group_name_H-M   'P 1'
#
loop_
_entity.id
_entity.type
_entity.pdbx_description
1 polymer ?
#
loop_
_entity_poly.entity_id
_entity_poly.type
_entity_poly.pdbx_seq_one_letter_code
_entity_poly.pdbx_strand_id
1 'polypeptide(L)'
;MLQAMKTNTGEEWLQERVRKYGPISKLTLFGKPTVFVHRPATNKFIFYGDSNMLANKQPSSIYAILGDHSLFELSGQDHGPENFQEMVEGMWPIPVDLPFTHSNRSLRACSRVQDMLKELVREKKVKLEQHTATPHQDLITYLLSKHNEENERVVTDKEILHYITLVMIVGHDTSSILITFVLRLLYKNPAVYKAVFL
;
A
#
# COMPACT_ATOMS: atom_id res chain seq x y z
N MET A 1 -19.68 -5.79 4.09
CA MET A 1 -18.41 -5.46 3.41
C MET A 1 -17.49 -6.67 3.27
N LEU A 2 -17.02 -7.30 4.38
CA LEU A 2 -16.13 -8.49 4.33
C LEU A 2 -16.60 -9.60 3.39
N GLN A 3 -17.86 -10.00 3.53
CA GLN A 3 -18.47 -11.00 2.66
C GLN A 3 -18.54 -10.54 1.19
N ALA A 4 -18.95 -9.30 0.94
CA ALA A 4 -19.05 -8.74 -0.40
C ALA A 4 -17.71 -8.71 -1.14
N MET A 5 -16.61 -8.44 -0.45
CA MET A 5 -15.28 -8.52 -1.07
C MET A 5 -14.86 -9.96 -1.36
N LYS A 6 -15.24 -10.93 -0.52
CA LYS A 6 -14.97 -12.36 -0.78
C LYS A 6 -15.76 -12.89 -1.97
N THR A 7 -16.98 -12.39 -2.19
CA THR A 7 -17.85 -12.82 -3.29
C THR A 7 -17.69 -11.99 -4.56
N ASN A 8 -16.73 -11.06 -4.60
CA ASN A 8 -16.53 -10.11 -5.69
C ASN A 8 -17.79 -9.31 -6.04
N THR A 9 -18.61 -9.00 -5.02
CA THR A 9 -19.84 -8.19 -5.12
C THR A 9 -19.70 -6.86 -4.37
N GLY A 10 -18.50 -6.28 -4.43
CA GLY A 10 -18.16 -5.06 -3.68
C GLY A 10 -18.93 -3.85 -4.19
N GLU A 11 -19.08 -3.73 -5.51
CA GLU A 11 -19.79 -2.63 -6.14
C GLU A 11 -21.28 -2.64 -5.78
N GLU A 12 -21.94 -3.80 -5.85
CA GLU A 12 -23.34 -3.94 -5.46
C GLU A 12 -23.54 -3.57 -3.98
N TRP A 13 -22.59 -3.94 -3.13
CA TRP A 13 -22.62 -3.55 -1.72
C TRP A 13 -22.51 -2.04 -1.51
N LEU A 14 -21.66 -1.36 -2.29
CA LEU A 14 -21.54 0.10 -2.26
C LEU A 14 -22.83 0.78 -2.72
N GLN A 15 -23.39 0.35 -3.86
CA GLN A 15 -24.61 0.90 -4.42
C GLN A 15 -25.82 0.70 -3.49
N GLU A 16 -25.99 -0.50 -2.97
CA GLU A 16 -27.07 -0.82 -2.03
C GLU A 16 -26.99 0.02 -0.75
N ARG A 17 -25.77 0.29 -0.29
CA ARG A 17 -25.56 1.14 0.88
C ARG A 17 -25.91 2.59 0.61
N VAL A 18 -25.50 3.14 -0.54
CA VAL A 18 -25.88 4.49 -0.97
C VAL A 18 -27.40 4.60 -1.08
N ARG A 19 -28.06 3.58 -1.64
CA ARG A 19 -29.52 3.51 -1.76
C ARG A 19 -30.21 3.55 -0.39
N LYS A 20 -29.70 2.81 0.59
CA LYS A 20 -30.34 2.64 1.90
C LYS A 20 -30.06 3.77 2.89
N TYR A 21 -28.85 4.31 2.90
CA TYR A 21 -28.38 5.27 3.93
C TYR A 21 -27.95 6.62 3.37
N GLY A 22 -28.02 6.81 2.06
CA GLY A 22 -27.56 7.99 1.37
C GLY A 22 -26.05 7.95 1.03
N PRO A 23 -25.58 8.90 0.21
CA PRO A 23 -24.22 8.92 -0.32
C PRO A 23 -23.17 9.39 0.69
N ILE A 24 -23.60 9.86 1.86
CA ILE A 24 -22.76 10.12 3.04
C ILE A 24 -23.47 9.46 4.23
N SER A 25 -22.83 8.50 4.89
CA SER A 25 -23.43 7.77 6.02
C SER A 25 -22.40 7.31 7.04
N LYS A 26 -22.81 7.14 8.29
CA LYS A 26 -21.96 6.58 9.36
C LYS A 26 -22.03 5.05 9.34
N LEU A 27 -20.94 4.39 9.69
CA LEU A 27 -20.87 2.96 10.01
C LEU A 27 -19.76 2.68 11.01
N THR A 28 -19.72 1.45 11.50
CA THR A 28 -18.52 0.89 12.11
C THR A 28 -17.83 0.00 11.09
N LEU A 29 -16.55 0.29 10.82
CA LEU A 29 -15.71 -0.52 9.95
C LEU A 29 -14.42 -0.84 10.72
N PHE A 30 -14.06 -2.13 10.80
CA PHE A 30 -12.92 -2.60 11.61
C PHE A 30 -12.95 -2.11 13.06
N GLY A 31 -14.11 -2.16 13.71
CA GLY A 31 -14.27 -1.69 15.09
C GLY A 31 -14.22 -0.16 15.26
N LYS A 32 -13.91 0.61 14.21
CA LYS A 32 -13.77 2.07 14.29
C LYS A 32 -15.00 2.79 13.69
N PRO A 33 -15.55 3.80 14.38
CA PRO A 33 -16.54 4.69 13.79
C PRO A 33 -15.97 5.33 12.52
N THR A 34 -16.64 5.11 11.40
CA THR A 34 -16.16 5.46 10.07
C THR A 34 -17.27 6.20 9.32
N VAL A 35 -16.91 7.27 8.62
CA VAL A 35 -17.81 7.97 7.72
C VAL A 35 -17.60 7.44 6.30
N PHE A 36 -18.66 6.95 5.68
CA PHE A 36 -18.68 6.54 4.29
C PHE A 36 -19.05 7.72 3.40
N VAL A 37 -18.29 7.90 2.33
CA VAL A 37 -18.47 8.97 1.35
C VAL A 37 -18.41 8.37 -0.06
N HIS A 38 -19.42 8.65 -0.88
CA HIS A 38 -19.52 8.15 -2.26
C HIS A 38 -19.58 9.27 -3.32
N ARG A 39 -19.73 10.55 -2.92
CA ARG A 39 -19.86 11.64 -3.90
C ARG A 39 -18.49 12.06 -4.45
N PRO A 40 -18.32 12.19 -5.80
CA PRO A 40 -17.06 12.62 -6.40
C PRO A 40 -16.55 13.98 -5.86
N ALA A 41 -17.43 14.96 -5.66
CA ALA A 41 -17.05 16.27 -5.14
C ALA A 41 -16.51 16.20 -3.71
N THR A 42 -17.09 15.34 -2.86
CA THR A 42 -16.61 15.15 -1.48
C THR A 42 -15.30 14.36 -1.46
N ASN A 43 -15.15 13.36 -2.32
CA ASN A 43 -13.87 12.65 -2.47
C ASN A 43 -12.76 13.61 -2.93
N LYS A 44 -13.05 14.51 -3.88
CA LYS A 44 -12.10 15.54 -4.31
C LYS A 44 -11.69 16.45 -3.16
N PHE A 45 -12.63 16.88 -2.32
CA PHE A 45 -12.31 17.67 -1.13
C PHE A 45 -11.42 16.91 -0.14
N ILE A 46 -11.62 15.60 0.04
CA ILE A 46 -10.78 14.78 0.92
C ILE A 46 -9.36 14.64 0.39
N PHE A 47 -9.18 14.47 -0.93
CA PHE A 47 -7.85 14.27 -1.54
C PHE A 47 -7.06 15.55 -1.79
N TYR A 48 -7.74 16.69 -2.01
CA TYR A 48 -7.11 17.97 -2.35
C TYR A 48 -7.32 19.05 -1.27
N GLY A 49 -7.98 18.71 -0.17
CA GLY A 49 -8.14 19.59 0.98
C GLY A 49 -6.81 19.81 1.70
N ASP A 50 -6.80 20.77 2.61
CA ASP A 50 -5.63 21.03 3.45
C ASP A 50 -5.25 19.77 4.25
N SER A 51 -3.98 19.35 4.14
CA SER A 51 -3.43 18.16 4.80
C SER A 51 -3.54 18.22 6.33
N ASN A 52 -3.74 19.40 6.91
CA ASN A 52 -3.98 19.58 8.34
C ASN A 52 -5.41 19.21 8.78
N MET A 53 -6.36 19.06 7.86
CA MET A 53 -7.75 18.76 8.18
C MET A 53 -8.02 17.25 8.31
N LEU A 54 -7.28 16.42 7.57
CA LEU A 54 -7.47 14.97 7.52
C LEU A 54 -6.12 14.27 7.40
N ALA A 55 -5.80 13.41 8.36
CA ALA A 55 -4.65 12.53 8.30
C ALA A 55 -5.00 11.21 7.59
N ASN A 56 -4.04 10.65 6.85
CA ASN A 56 -4.19 9.32 6.29
C ASN A 56 -4.17 8.31 7.44
N LYS A 57 -5.23 7.51 7.58
CA LYS A 57 -5.29 6.40 8.53
C LYS A 57 -5.51 5.10 7.78
N GLN A 58 -4.47 4.28 7.75
CA GLN A 58 -4.54 2.91 7.22
C GLN A 58 -4.84 1.92 8.35
N PRO A 59 -5.40 0.74 8.04
CA PRO A 59 -5.46 -0.37 9.00
C PRO A 59 -4.06 -0.77 9.49
N SER A 60 -3.94 -1.17 10.76
CA SER A 60 -2.68 -1.57 11.43
C SER A 60 -1.87 -2.60 10.64
N SER A 61 -2.57 -3.41 9.87
CA SER A 61 -2.02 -4.47 9.07
C SER A 61 -1.19 -4.04 7.87
N ILE A 62 -1.43 -2.84 7.34
CA ILE A 62 -0.61 -2.25 6.29
C ILE A 62 0.76 -1.94 6.87
N TYR A 63 0.83 -1.46 8.13
CA TYR A 63 2.09 -1.22 8.83
C TYR A 63 2.83 -2.52 9.18
N ALA A 64 2.12 -3.59 9.51
CA ALA A 64 2.75 -4.90 9.76
C ALA A 64 3.50 -5.46 8.53
N ILE A 65 3.18 -5.00 7.33
CA ILE A 65 3.78 -5.47 6.07
C ILE A 65 4.73 -4.43 5.46
N LEU A 66 4.33 -3.16 5.47
CA LEU A 66 5.09 -2.06 4.87
C LEU A 66 6.07 -1.39 5.83
N GLY A 67 5.89 -1.62 7.13
CA GLY A 67 6.66 -0.98 8.18
C GLY A 67 6.20 0.43 8.53
N ASP A 68 6.65 0.88 9.70
CA ASP A 68 6.36 2.16 10.38
C ASP A 68 7.09 3.39 9.78
N HIS A 69 7.77 3.21 8.65
CA HIS A 69 8.46 4.30 7.95
C HIS A 69 8.14 4.30 6.45
N SER A 70 7.07 3.62 6.06
CA SER A 70 6.63 3.63 4.66
C SER A 70 6.03 4.98 4.28
N LEU A 71 6.09 5.33 3.00
CA LEU A 71 5.50 6.57 2.47
C LEU A 71 3.98 6.69 2.75
N PHE A 72 3.29 5.58 3.05
CA PHE A 72 1.89 5.61 3.48
C PHE A 72 1.66 6.26 4.84
N GLU A 73 2.70 6.37 5.67
CA GLU A 73 2.64 6.96 7.01
C GLU A 73 3.09 8.42 7.04
N LEU A 74 3.79 8.89 6.00
CA LEU A 74 4.31 10.25 5.92
C LEU A 74 3.17 11.24 5.61
N SER A 75 2.33 11.51 6.61
CA SER A 75 1.37 12.62 6.61
C SER A 75 1.58 13.51 7.83
N GLY A 76 2.11 14.72 7.62
CA GLY A 76 2.23 15.78 8.63
C GLY A 76 3.40 15.59 9.60
N GLN A 77 4.03 16.69 10.03
CA GLN A 77 5.30 16.72 10.76
C GLN A 77 5.26 16.00 12.13
N ASP A 78 6.41 15.42 12.47
CA ASP A 78 6.88 14.89 13.76
C ASP A 78 6.55 13.43 14.17
N HIS A 79 7.65 12.72 14.45
CA HIS A 79 7.76 11.34 14.91
C HIS A 79 7.44 11.19 16.40
N GLY A 80 6.74 10.11 16.76
CA GLY A 80 6.57 9.65 18.14
C GLY A 80 6.39 8.13 18.23
N PRO A 81 7.33 7.37 18.85
CA PRO A 81 7.36 5.91 18.87
C PRO A 81 6.61 5.31 20.08
N GLU A 82 5.30 5.56 20.24
CA GLU A 82 4.59 5.16 21.47
C GLU A 82 3.34 4.28 21.33
N ASN A 83 3.03 3.69 20.17
CA ASN A 83 1.92 2.71 20.10
C ASN A 83 2.26 1.42 19.35
N PHE A 84 3.39 0.80 19.74
CA PHE A 84 3.77 -0.56 19.35
C PHE A 84 2.78 -1.65 19.83
N GLN A 85 1.71 -1.31 20.56
CA GLN A 85 0.84 -2.26 21.25
C GLN A 85 -0.51 -2.55 20.56
N GLU A 86 -0.86 -1.86 19.47
CA GLU A 86 -2.05 -2.17 18.63
C GLU A 86 -1.72 -3.00 17.36
N MET A 87 -0.51 -3.55 17.28
CA MET A 87 0.12 -4.21 16.12
C MET A 87 -0.58 -5.50 15.60
N VAL A 88 -1.77 -5.89 16.09
CA VAL A 88 -2.31 -7.25 15.89
C VAL A 88 -3.75 -7.29 15.33
N GLU A 89 -4.17 -6.40 14.40
CA GLU A 89 -5.55 -6.49 13.81
C GLU A 89 -5.73 -6.39 12.26
N GLY A 90 -4.69 -6.70 11.47
CA GLY A 90 -4.68 -7.65 10.32
C GLY A 90 -5.47 -7.42 9.03
N MET A 91 -4.75 -7.69 7.93
CA MET A 91 -4.95 -7.11 6.60
C MET A 91 -6.01 -7.80 5.76
N TRP A 92 -7.20 -8.04 6.32
CA TRP A 92 -8.29 -8.67 5.58
C TRP A 92 -7.98 -10.14 5.23
N PRO A 93 -8.18 -11.11 6.16
CA PRO A 93 -9.01 -11.10 7.36
C PRO A 93 -8.20 -11.15 8.67
N ILE A 94 -8.71 -10.50 9.72
CA ILE A 94 -8.45 -10.67 11.17
C ILE A 94 -7.18 -11.51 11.49
N PRO A 95 -6.08 -10.93 12.00
CA PRO A 95 -4.87 -11.67 12.27
C PRO A 95 -5.00 -12.26 13.68
N VAL A 96 -5.93 -13.18 13.85
CA VAL A 96 -5.85 -14.03 15.02
C VAL A 96 -4.59 -14.86 14.83
N ASP A 97 -3.57 -14.63 15.66
CA ASP A 97 -2.35 -15.44 15.74
C ASP A 97 -2.70 -16.84 16.24
N LEU A 98 -3.38 -17.56 15.37
CA LEU A 98 -3.74 -18.95 15.54
C LEU A 98 -2.89 -19.74 14.54
N PRO A 99 -2.28 -20.86 14.96
CA PRO A 99 -1.32 -21.63 14.16
C PRO A 99 -1.85 -22.17 12.81
N PHE A 100 -3.12 -21.92 12.48
CA PHE A 100 -3.81 -22.41 11.27
C PHE A 100 -4.43 -21.31 10.39
N THR A 101 -4.16 -20.01 10.61
CA THR A 101 -4.76 -18.93 9.80
C THR A 101 -3.88 -18.48 8.61
N HIS A 102 -4.53 -17.93 7.58
CA HIS A 102 -3.88 -17.35 6.40
C HIS A 102 -2.87 -16.23 6.77
N SER A 103 -3.11 -15.52 7.87
CA SER A 103 -2.26 -14.43 8.37
C SER A 103 -0.84 -14.90 8.70
N ASN A 104 -0.69 -16.05 9.36
CA ASN A 104 0.63 -16.58 9.74
C ASN A 104 1.47 -17.01 8.54
N ARG A 105 0.84 -17.47 7.45
CA ARG A 105 1.54 -17.73 6.19
C ARG A 105 2.00 -16.43 5.53
N SER A 106 1.14 -15.41 5.52
CA SER A 106 1.45 -14.09 4.96
C SER A 106 2.60 -13.40 5.68
N LEU A 107 2.60 -13.42 7.02
CA LEU A 107 3.66 -12.83 7.84
C LEU A 107 5.01 -13.55 7.63
N ARG A 108 5.01 -14.89 7.54
CA ARG A 108 6.22 -15.66 7.21
C ARG A 108 6.73 -15.36 5.81
N ALA A 109 5.84 -15.20 4.82
CA ALA A 109 6.23 -14.82 3.47
C ALA A 109 6.83 -13.40 3.45
N CYS A 110 6.23 -12.45 4.17
CA CYS A 110 6.77 -11.10 4.32
C CYS A 110 8.16 -11.13 4.95
N SER A 111 8.37 -11.92 6.01
CA SER A 111 9.70 -12.09 6.63
C SER A 111 10.74 -12.59 5.63
N ARG A 112 10.40 -13.61 4.82
CA ARG A 112 11.33 -14.15 3.80
C ARG A 112 11.69 -13.12 2.75
N VAL A 113 10.71 -12.34 2.27
CA VAL A 113 10.95 -11.26 1.31
C VAL A 113 11.85 -10.18 1.93
N GLN A 114 11.60 -9.80 3.18
CA GLN A 114 12.45 -8.85 3.90
C GLN A 114 13.90 -9.35 4.01
N ASP A 115 14.11 -10.62 4.32
CA ASP A 115 15.45 -11.21 4.40
C ASP A 115 16.16 -11.23 3.04
N MET A 116 15.45 -11.57 1.97
CA MET A 116 15.98 -11.50 0.60
C MET A 116 16.34 -10.07 0.19
N LEU A 117 15.50 -9.09 0.52
CA LEU A 117 15.76 -7.68 0.22
C LEU A 117 16.97 -7.16 1.00
N LYS A 118 17.13 -7.54 2.27
CA LYS A 118 18.31 -7.18 3.08
C LYS A 118 19.60 -7.65 2.43
N GLU A 119 19.65 -8.90 2.00
CA GLU A 119 20.83 -9.42 1.31
C GLU A 119 21.08 -8.69 -0.01
N LEU A 120 20.03 -8.42 -0.78
CA LEU A 120 20.16 -7.72 -2.05
C LEU A 120 20.61 -6.26 -1.88
N VAL A 121 20.15 -5.57 -0.83
CA VAL A 121 20.64 -4.23 -0.46
C VAL A 121 22.11 -4.30 -0.06
N ARG A 122 22.51 -5.27 0.77
CA ARG A 122 23.90 -5.47 1.19
C ARG A 122 24.82 -5.72 -0.01
N GLU A 123 24.43 -6.59 -0.93
CA GLU A 123 25.17 -6.85 -2.16
C GLU A 123 25.33 -5.60 -3.03
N LYS A 124 24.25 -4.82 -3.20
CA LYS A 124 24.29 -3.57 -3.99
C LYS A 124 25.13 -2.49 -3.33
N LYS A 125 25.13 -2.40 -2.00
CA LYS A 125 25.98 -1.50 -1.24
C LYS A 125 27.47 -1.80 -1.48
N VAL A 126 27.87 -3.07 -1.39
CA VAL A 126 29.24 -3.51 -1.69
C VAL A 126 29.63 -3.18 -3.14
N LYS A 127 28.74 -3.42 -4.11
CA LYS A 127 29.01 -3.08 -5.53
C LYS A 127 29.15 -1.58 -5.76
N LEU A 128 28.44 -0.75 -5.00
CA LEU A 128 28.55 0.71 -5.08
C LEU A 128 29.89 1.18 -4.49
N GLU A 129 30.30 0.64 -3.34
CA GLU A 129 31.62 0.90 -2.73
C GLU A 129 32.78 0.46 -3.64
N GLN A 130 32.62 -0.68 -4.32
CA GLN A 130 33.58 -1.20 -5.29
C GLN A 130 33.52 -0.50 -6.66
N HIS A 131 32.69 0.54 -6.83
CA HIS A 131 32.50 1.27 -8.08
C HIS A 131 32.13 0.38 -9.28
N THR A 132 31.52 -0.78 -9.03
CA THR A 132 31.05 -1.74 -10.05
C THR A 132 29.57 -1.58 -10.39
N ALA A 133 28.81 -0.88 -9.54
CA ALA A 133 27.44 -0.44 -9.81
C ALA A 133 27.38 1.09 -9.94
N THR A 134 26.41 1.60 -10.70
CA THR A 134 26.19 3.06 -10.81
C THR A 134 24.98 3.49 -9.96
N PRO A 135 25.01 4.71 -9.40
CA PRO A 135 23.91 5.26 -8.59
C PRO A 135 22.50 5.23 -9.23
N HIS A 136 22.40 5.17 -10.55
CA HIS A 136 21.10 5.27 -11.26
C HIS A 136 20.71 3.99 -11.99
N GLN A 137 21.33 2.85 -11.67
CA GLN A 137 21.00 1.56 -12.28
C GLN A 137 19.62 1.06 -11.85
N ASP A 138 19.26 1.25 -10.59
CA ASP A 138 17.98 0.84 -10.03
C ASP A 138 17.62 1.68 -8.80
N LEU A 139 16.39 1.50 -8.31
CA LEU A 139 15.88 2.21 -7.14
C LEU A 139 16.76 2.01 -5.89
N ILE A 140 17.37 0.83 -5.72
CA ILE A 140 18.13 0.50 -4.51
C ILE A 140 19.47 1.23 -4.52
N THR A 141 20.19 1.16 -5.65
CA THR A 141 21.44 1.91 -5.86
C THR A 141 21.21 3.41 -5.77
N TYR A 142 20.07 3.91 -6.26
CA TYR A 142 19.69 5.32 -6.16
C TYR A 142 19.42 5.77 -4.71
N LEU A 143 18.65 4.97 -3.95
CA LEU A 143 18.39 5.28 -2.55
C LEU A 143 19.68 5.19 -1.71
N LEU A 144 20.55 4.21 -2.00
CA LEU A 144 21.85 4.07 -1.35
C LEU A 144 22.81 5.21 -1.68
N SER A 145 22.80 5.75 -2.90
CA SER A 145 23.69 6.87 -3.25
C SER A 145 23.30 8.18 -2.56
N LYS A 146 22.01 8.36 -2.26
CA LYS A 146 21.50 9.52 -1.51
C LYS A 146 21.86 9.51 -0.02
N HIS A 147 22.38 8.39 0.51
CA HIS A 147 22.97 8.33 1.84
C HIS A 147 24.26 9.18 1.97
N ASN A 148 24.94 9.51 0.86
CA ASN A 148 26.28 10.11 0.87
C ASN A 148 26.36 11.57 0.37
N GLU A 149 25.23 12.18 -0.03
CA GLU A 149 25.21 13.57 -0.49
C GLU A 149 24.69 14.50 0.62
N GLU A 150 25.56 15.43 1.03
CA GLU A 150 25.39 16.63 1.87
C GLU A 150 24.01 16.93 2.52
N ASN A 151 24.00 16.98 3.86
CA ASN A 151 23.03 17.69 4.73
C ASN A 151 21.54 17.33 4.65
N GLU A 152 21.11 16.40 3.80
CA GLU A 152 19.75 15.85 3.83
C GLU A 152 19.65 14.65 4.77
N ARG A 153 18.44 14.41 5.33
CA ARG A 153 18.18 13.32 6.30
C ARG A 153 18.66 11.99 5.71
N VAL A 154 19.64 11.38 6.38
CA VAL A 154 20.18 10.07 6.00
C VAL A 154 19.05 9.05 5.95
N VAL A 155 18.73 8.55 4.75
CA VAL A 155 17.75 7.47 4.57
C VAL A 155 18.38 6.19 5.12
N THR A 156 17.78 5.64 6.17
CA THR A 156 18.26 4.45 6.86
C THR A 156 18.05 3.17 6.04
N ASP A 157 18.85 2.14 6.26
CA ASP A 157 18.66 0.82 5.63
C ASP A 157 17.23 0.28 5.85
N LYS A 158 16.62 0.59 7.00
CA LYS A 158 15.22 0.24 7.33
C LYS A 158 14.22 0.98 6.42
N GLU A 159 14.40 2.29 6.22
CA GLU A 159 13.57 3.08 5.30
C GLU A 159 13.72 2.60 3.85
N ILE A 160 14.95 2.27 3.42
CA ILE A 160 15.20 1.72 2.07
C ILE A 160 14.42 0.42 1.85
N LEU A 161 14.47 -0.51 2.80
CA LEU A 161 13.71 -1.77 2.73
C LEU A 161 12.21 -1.54 2.66
N HIS A 162 11.68 -0.60 3.45
CA HIS A 162 10.26 -0.24 3.44
C HIS A 162 9.84 0.36 2.08
N TYR A 163 10.64 1.27 1.51
CA TYR A 163 10.35 1.86 0.20
C TYR A 163 10.37 0.84 -0.94
N ILE A 164 11.34 -0.08 -0.95
CA ILE A 164 11.41 -1.13 -1.97
C ILE A 164 10.20 -2.07 -1.84
N THR A 165 9.88 -2.48 -0.61
CA THR A 165 8.72 -3.35 -0.33
C THR A 165 7.42 -2.70 -0.81
N LEU A 166 7.26 -1.41 -0.51
CA LEU A 166 6.14 -0.61 -0.96
C LEU A 166 6.00 -0.59 -2.49
N VAL A 167 7.08 -0.26 -3.21
CA VAL A 167 7.06 -0.16 -4.67
C VAL A 167 6.73 -1.51 -5.32
N MET A 168 7.26 -2.61 -4.79
CA MET A 168 6.95 -3.96 -5.30
C MET A 168 5.46 -4.30 -5.14
N ILE A 169 4.87 -4.00 -3.98
CA ILE A 169 3.45 -4.31 -3.71
C ILE A 169 2.54 -3.42 -4.57
N VAL A 170 2.78 -2.12 -4.58
CA VAL A 170 1.99 -1.15 -5.35
C VAL A 170 2.07 -1.46 -6.84
N GLY A 171 3.27 -1.75 -7.35
CA GLY A 171 3.51 -2.04 -8.76
C GLY A 171 2.89 -3.35 -9.22
N HIS A 172 2.95 -4.40 -8.40
CA HIS A 172 2.45 -5.72 -8.77
C HIS A 172 0.92 -5.79 -8.79
N ASP A 173 0.25 -5.43 -7.69
CA ASP A 173 -1.19 -5.70 -7.56
C ASP A 173 -2.03 -4.74 -8.39
N THR A 174 -1.74 -3.43 -8.31
CA THR A 174 -2.59 -2.43 -8.98
C THR A 174 -2.45 -2.48 -10.51
N SER A 175 -1.22 -2.56 -11.02
CA SER A 175 -0.95 -2.61 -12.46
C SER A 175 -1.44 -3.90 -13.08
N SER A 176 -1.18 -5.06 -12.44
CA SER A 176 -1.61 -6.36 -12.99
C SER A 176 -3.13 -6.47 -13.04
N ILE A 177 -3.82 -6.00 -12.00
CA ILE A 177 -5.29 -5.94 -11.97
C ILE A 177 -5.79 -5.00 -13.06
N LEU A 178 -5.23 -3.79 -13.18
CA LEU A 178 -5.63 -2.82 -14.20
C LEU A 178 -5.45 -3.39 -15.61
N ILE A 179 -4.27 -3.94 -15.92
CA ILE A 179 -3.98 -4.58 -17.21
C ILE A 179 -4.98 -5.70 -17.49
N THR A 180 -5.26 -6.54 -16.49
CA THR A 180 -6.26 -7.62 -16.62
C THR A 180 -7.63 -7.08 -16.97
N PHE A 181 -8.09 -6.01 -16.30
CA PHE A 181 -9.37 -5.38 -16.62
C PHE A 181 -9.38 -4.73 -18.00
N VAL A 182 -8.31 -4.03 -18.38
CA VAL A 182 -8.16 -3.42 -19.71
C VAL A 182 -8.24 -4.49 -20.79
N LEU A 183 -7.46 -5.57 -20.67
CA LEU A 183 -7.50 -6.69 -21.62
C LEU A 183 -8.90 -7.33 -21.70
N ARG A 184 -9.55 -7.53 -20.55
CA ARG A 184 -10.92 -8.05 -20.49
C ARG A 184 -11.93 -7.13 -21.18
N LEU A 185 -11.80 -5.81 -21.00
CA LEU A 185 -12.69 -4.82 -21.62
C LEU A 185 -12.49 -4.76 -23.13
N LEU A 186 -11.24 -4.77 -23.60
CA LEU A 186 -10.90 -4.79 -25.02
C LEU A 186 -11.44 -6.07 -25.69
N TYR A 187 -11.23 -7.23 -25.06
CA TYR A 187 -11.74 -8.50 -25.57
C TYR A 187 -13.28 -8.52 -25.69
N LYS A 188 -13.98 -7.95 -24.70
CA LYS A 188 -15.45 -7.93 -24.67
C LYS A 188 -16.08 -6.88 -25.59
N ASN A 189 -15.33 -5.88 -26.05
CA ASN A 189 -15.87 -4.76 -26.83
C ASN A 189 -15.08 -4.58 -28.14
N PRO A 190 -15.44 -5.31 -29.20
CA PRO A 190 -14.75 -5.25 -30.49
C PRO A 190 -14.69 -3.84 -31.10
N ALA A 191 -15.70 -3.01 -30.86
CA ALA A 191 -15.71 -1.62 -31.34
C ALA A 191 -14.60 -0.77 -30.69
N VAL A 192 -14.38 -0.95 -29.37
CA VAL A 192 -13.30 -0.25 -28.64
C VAL A 192 -11.94 -0.80 -29.06
N TYR A 193 -11.82 -2.12 -29.23
CA TYR A 193 -10.59 -2.73 -29.72
C TYR A 193 -10.19 -2.18 -31.10
N LYS A 194 -11.15 -2.10 -32.03
CA LYS A 194 -10.91 -1.51 -33.36
C LYS A 194 -10.49 -0.04 -33.24
N ALA A 195 -11.20 0.79 -32.49
CA ALA A 195 -10.87 2.21 -32.35
C ALA A 195 -9.49 2.49 -31.70
N VAL A 196 -8.96 1.57 -30.89
CA VAL A 196 -7.67 1.74 -30.22
C VAL A 196 -6.50 1.20 -31.06
N PHE A 197 -6.73 0.15 -31.85
CA PHE A 197 -5.66 -0.59 -32.53
C PHE A 197 -5.75 -0.59 -34.08
N LEU A 198 -6.80 0.01 -34.66
CA LEU A 198 -7.02 0.14 -36.11
C LEU A 198 -7.43 1.58 -36.46
#